data_AF-A0A174DA11-F1
#
_entry.id   AF-A0A174DA11-F1
#
_cell.length_a   1.000
_cell.length_b   1.000
_cell.length_c   1.000
_cell.angle_alpha   90.00
_cell.angle_beta   90.00
_cell.angle_gamma   90.00
#
_symmetry.space_group_name_H-M   'P 1'
#
loop_
_entity.id
_entity.type
_entity.pdbx_description
1 polymer ?
#
loop_
_entity_poly.entity_id
_entity_poly.type
_entity_poly.pdbx_seq_one_letter_code
_entity_poly.pdbx_strand_id
1 'polypeptide(L)' 'MSTFDESGLPGLDSMLDSIRMGDNVVWQVSSMDDYMHFVTPLCNQLYEEGKELLYMHFSGHPALLHTLQQAYQYPVDI' A
#
# COMPACT_ATOMS: atom_id res chain seq x y z
N MET A 1 -15.54 -10.37 11.55
CA MET A 1 -14.57 -9.38 11.06
C MET A 1 -13.21 -10.05 11.18
N SER A 2 -12.55 -10.36 10.06
CA SER A 2 -11.20 -10.94 10.09
C SER A 2 -10.23 -9.89 10.62
N THR A 3 -9.27 -10.30 11.45
CA THR A 3 -8.24 -9.42 12.05
C THR A 3 -6.99 -9.31 11.16
N PHE A 4 -7.03 -9.91 9.97
CA PHE A 4 -5.90 -10.02 9.06
C PHE A 4 -6.26 -9.37 7.72
N ASP A 5 -5.36 -8.51 7.26
CA ASP A 5 -5.46 -7.88 5.96
C ASP A 5 -4.46 -8.59 5.06
N GLU A 6 -4.97 -9.25 4.03
CA GLU A 6 -4.09 -9.88 3.05
C GLU A 6 -3.33 -8.79 2.30
N SER A 7 -2.06 -9.01 2.00
CA SER A 7 -1.26 -8.03 1.24
C SER A 7 -1.50 -8.09 -0.27
N GLY A 8 -2.35 -9.02 -0.72
CA GLY A 8 -2.49 -9.38 -2.13
C GLY A 8 -1.30 -10.19 -2.67
N LEU A 9 -0.34 -10.55 -1.80
CA LEU A 9 0.83 -11.36 -2.13
C LEU A 9 0.93 -12.54 -1.13
N PRO A 10 0.40 -13.73 -1.46
CA PRO A 10 0.33 -14.86 -0.53
C PRO A 10 1.69 -15.28 0.05
N GLY A 11 2.76 -15.14 -0.75
CA GLY A 11 4.13 -15.41 -0.29
C GLY A 11 4.59 -14.42 0.80
N LEU A 12 4.20 -13.15 0.68
CA LEU A 12 4.51 -12.12 1.67
C LEU A 12 3.71 -12.34 2.96
N ASP A 13 2.42 -12.64 2.83
CA ASP A 13 1.55 -12.91 3.98
C ASP A 13 2.06 -14.09 4.80
N SER A 14 2.55 -15.13 4.12
CA SER A 14 3.14 -16.31 4.76
C SER A 14 4.46 -16.00 5.48
N MET A 15 5.27 -15.07 4.94
CA MET A 15 6.55 -14.69 5.53
C MET A 15 6.40 -13.75 6.72
N LEU A 16 5.38 -12.88 6.71
CA LEU A 16 5.17 -11.84 7.72
C LEU A 16 4.04 -12.13 8.71
N ASP A 17 3.26 -13.21 8.50
CA ASP A 17 2.02 -13.48 9.24
C ASP A 17 0.96 -12.37 9.06
N SER A 18 0.81 -11.96 7.79
CA SER A 18 -0.03 -10.85 7.29
C SER A 18 0.35 -9.47 7.85
N ILE A 19 -0.17 -8.41 7.21
CA ILE A 19 -0.10 -7.05 7.73
C ILE A 19 -1.38 -6.80 8.54
N ARG A 20 -1.25 -6.33 9.78
CA ARG A 20 -2.39 -6.18 10.69
C ARG A 20 -2.74 -4.72 10.90
N MET A 21 -3.99 -4.48 11.27
CA MET A 21 -4.44 -3.15 11.66
C MET A 21 -3.58 -2.61 12.82
N GLY A 22 -3.01 -1.42 12.62
CA GLY A 22 -2.12 -0.77 13.58
C GLY A 22 -0.62 -1.00 13.33
N ASP A 23 -0.26 -1.90 12.41
CA ASP A 23 1.13 -2.04 11.99
C ASP A 23 1.60 -0.79 11.22
N ASN A 24 2.86 -0.42 11.44
CA ASN A 24 3.56 0.56 10.60
C ASN A 24 4.61 -0.19 9.77
N VAL A 25 4.33 -0.34 8.48
CA VAL A 25 5.19 -1.05 7.54
C VAL A 25 6.01 -0.04 6.74
N VAL A 26 7.33 -0.15 6.84
CA VAL A 26 8.27 0.67 6.08
C VAL A 26 8.98 -0.20 5.05
N TRP A 27 8.78 0.11 3.76
CA TRP A 27 9.45 -0.57 2.66
C TRP A 27 10.80 0.07 2.37
N GLN A 28 11.89 -0.67 2.61
CA GLN A 28 13.22 -0.31 2.13
C GLN A 28 13.54 -1.13 0.88
N VAL A 29 13.51 -0.47 -0.28
CA VAL A 29 13.71 -1.11 -1.58
C VAL A 29 14.71 -0.35 -2.43
N SER A 30 15.20 -1.00 -3.48
CA SER A 30 16.28 -0.46 -4.33
C SER A 30 15.77 0.47 -5.42
N SER A 31 14.49 0.39 -5.76
CA SER A 31 13.87 1.13 -6.85
C SER A 31 12.39 1.39 -6.59
N MET A 32 11.81 2.30 -7.36
CA MET A 32 10.37 2.56 -7.26
C MET A 32 9.53 1.43 -7.88
N ASP A 33 10.06 0.70 -8.86
CA ASP A 33 9.40 -0.47 -9.43
C ASP A 33 9.24 -1.58 -8.38
N ASP A 34 10.28 -1.81 -7.58
CA ASP A 34 10.22 -2.73 -6.44
C ASP A 34 9.16 -2.29 -5.42
N TYR A 35 9.09 -0.99 -5.12
CA TYR A 35 8.05 -0.45 -4.24
C TYR A 35 6.65 -0.71 -4.79
N MET A 36 6.44 -0.46 -6.09
CA MET A 36 5.16 -0.69 -6.75
C MET A 36 4.76 -2.16 -6.78
N HIS A 37 5.73 -3.09 -6.84
CA HIS A 37 5.47 -4.52 -6.78
C HIS A 37 4.76 -4.95 -5.49
N PHE A 38 5.08 -4.32 -4.35
CA PHE A 38 4.44 -4.61 -3.07
C PHE A 38 3.17 -3.79 -2.83
N VAL A 39 3.20 -2.50 -3.16
CA VAL A 39 2.11 -1.58 -2.76
C VAL A 39 0.88 -1.71 -3.66
N THR A 40 1.05 -1.99 -4.95
CA THR A 40 -0.09 -2.15 -5.87
C THR A 40 -1.05 -3.28 -5.46
N PRO A 41 -0.59 -4.53 -5.23
CA PRO A 41 -1.48 -5.61 -4.82
C PRO A 41 -2.12 -5.33 -3.45
N LEU A 42 -1.40 -4.71 -2.51
CA LEU A 42 -1.95 -4.32 -1.21
C LEU A 42 -3.11 -3.33 -1.38
N CYS A 43 -2.92 -2.27 -2.18
CA CYS A 43 -3.99 -1.30 -2.41
C CYS A 43 -5.21 -1.93 -3.09
N ASN A 44 -5.01 -2.80 -4.08
CA ASN A 44 -6.10 -3.51 -4.74
C ASN A 44 -6.88 -4.39 -3.76
N GLN A 45 -6.17 -5.17 -2.94
CA GLN A 45 -6.78 -6.06 -1.94
C GLN A 45 -7.61 -5.26 -0.93
N LEU A 46 -7.03 -4.19 -0.36
CA LEU A 46 -7.73 -3.35 0.60
C LEU A 46 -8.95 -2.65 -0.02
N TYR A 47 -8.89 -2.28 -1.30
CA TYR A 47 -10.03 -1.75 -2.03
C TYR A 47 -11.13 -2.78 -2.25
N GLU A 48 -10.78 -4.01 -2.66
CA GLU A 48 -11.73 -5.12 -2.80
C GLU A 48 -12.42 -5.47 -1.47
N GLU A 49 -11.70 -5.32 -0.36
CA GLU A 49 -12.23 -5.46 1.00
C GLU A 49 -13.07 -4.25 1.46
N GLY A 50 -13.19 -3.20 0.63
CA GLY A 50 -13.98 -2.00 0.91
C GLY A 50 -13.34 -1.07 1.95
N LYS A 51 -12.02 -1.12 2.13
CA LYS A 51 -11.30 -0.26 3.08
C LYS A 51 -10.94 1.07 2.46
N GLU A 52 -10.96 2.10 3.30
CA GLU A 52 -10.51 3.42 2.91
C GLU A 52 -8.98 3.47 2.87
N LEU A 53 -8.46 3.97 1.74
CA LEU A 53 -7.04 4.17 1.53
C LEU A 53 -6.74 5.66 1.47
N LEU A 54 -5.75 6.10 2.24
CA LEU A 54 -5.24 7.47 2.21
C LEU A 54 -3.80 7.45 1.71
N TYR A 55 -3.56 8.09 0.57
CA TYR A 55 -2.23 8.26 0.00
C TYR A 55 -1.71 9.67 0.25
N MET A 56 -0.60 9.75 0.97
CA MET A 56 0.13 10.98 1.24
C MET A 56 1.48 10.92 0.51
N HIS A 57 1.76 11.95 -0.29
CA HIS A 57 2.94 12.00 -1.15
C HIS A 57 3.82 13.20 -0.79
N PHE A 58 5.07 12.92 -0.37
CA PHE A 58 6.03 13.92 0.12
C PHE A 58 7.32 13.98 -0.72
N SER A 59 7.32 13.43 -1.95
CA SER A 59 8.52 13.41 -2.79
C SER A 59 8.46 14.43 -3.93
N GLY A 60 9.61 14.78 -4.52
CA GLY A 60 9.67 15.63 -5.70
C GLY A 60 9.36 14.91 -7.02
N HIS A 61 9.18 13.59 -7.00
CA HIS A 61 8.82 12.81 -8.19
C HIS A 61 7.30 12.87 -8.44
N PRO A 62 6.83 12.56 -9.66
CA PRO A 62 5.40 12.46 -9.90
C PRO A 62 4.74 11.47 -8.94
N ALA A 63 3.67 11.93 -8.29
CA ALA A 63 2.88 11.08 -7.41
C ALA A 63 2.35 9.86 -8.18
N LEU A 64 2.17 8.74 -7.49
CA LEU A 64 1.77 7.45 -8.08
C LEU A 64 0.26 7.37 -8.41
N LEU A 65 -0.33 8.50 -8.80
CA LEU A 65 -1.78 8.75 -8.86
C LEU A 65 -2.51 7.83 -9.84
N HIS A 66 -1.83 7.38 -10.90
CA HIS A 66 -2.43 6.46 -11.87
C HIS A 66 -2.50 5.02 -11.32
N THR A 67 -1.60 4.63 -10.44
CA THR A 67 -1.58 3.26 -9.90
C THR A 67 -2.44 3.15 -8.64
N LEU A 68 -2.62 4.25 -7.91
CA LEU A 68 -3.39 4.31 -6.67
C LEU A 68 -4.70 5.09 -6.83
N GLN A 69 -5.42 4.88 -7.94
CA GLN A 69 -6.68 5.58 -8.24
C GLN A 69 -7.78 5.32 -7.19
N GLN A 70 -7.64 4.23 -6.44
CA GLN A 70 -8.60 3.80 -5.42
C GLN A 70 -8.40 4.49 -4.06
N ALA A 71 -7.28 5.18 -3.86
CA ALA A 71 -7.00 5.90 -2.63
C ALA A 71 -7.46 7.36 -2.70
N TYR A 72 -7.92 7.90 -1.58
CA TYR A 72 -8.03 9.34 -1.40
C TYR A 72 -6.62 9.94 -1.40
N GLN A 73 -6.42 10.94 -2.24
CA GLN A 73 -5.11 11.54 -2.48
C GLN A 73 -5.05 12.88 -1.79
N TYR A 74 -4.05 13.06 -0.93
CA TYR A 74 -3.82 14.33 -0.25
C TYR A 74 -2.46 14.89 -0.71
N PRO A 75 -2.44 15.91 -1.60
CA PRO A 75 -1.21 16.60 -1.91
C PRO A 75 -0.73 17.31 -0.64
N VAL A 76 0.47 16.99 -0.20
CA VAL A 76 1.11 17.73 0.89
C VAL A 76 2.11 18.66 0.25
N ASP A 77 1.77 19.95 0.23
CA ASP A 77 2.71 21.01 -0.15
C ASP A 77 3.76 21.11 0.96
N ILE A 78 5.00 20.69 0.66
CA ILE A 78 6.18 20.80 1.52
C ILE A 78 7.08 21.94 1.05
#